data_AF-A0A6B3FDF7-F1
#
_entry.id   AF-A0A6B3FDF7-F1
#
_cell.length_a   1.000
_cell.length_b   1.000
_cell.length_c   1.000
_cell.angle_alpha   90.00
_cell.angle_beta   90.00
_cell.angle_gamma   90.00
#
_symmetry.space_group_name_H-M   'P 1'
#
loop_
_entity.id
_entity.type
_entity.pdbx_description
1 polymer ?
#
loop_
_entity_poly.entity_id
_entity_poly.type
_entity_poly.pdbx_seq_one_letter_code
_entity_poly.pdbx_strand_id
1 'polypeptide(L)' 'MKIIALEEHFADPAVAKAGGREAQALSPGFGEAFGPSSGLPYSPTPEVLQDLADKRLADMDAGGITMQVLSCLGAQT' A
#
# COMPACT_ATOMS: atom_id res chain seq x y z
N MET A 1 -11.04 16.51 -17.43
CA MET A 1 -9.82 15.70 -17.65
C MET A 1 -10.00 14.40 -16.87
N LYS A 2 -9.59 13.24 -17.40
CA LYS A 2 -9.68 11.96 -16.67
C LYS A 2 -8.30 11.64 -16.09
N ILE A 3 -8.22 11.38 -14.79
CA ILE A 3 -7.00 10.94 -14.10
C ILE A 3 -7.14 9.46 -13.80
N ILE A 4 -6.18 8.65 -14.25
CA ILE A 4 -6.10 7.22 -13.95
C ILE A 4 -4.78 7.00 -13.22
N ALA A 5 -4.85 6.63 -11.94
CA ALA A 5 -3.68 6.32 -11.12
C ALA A 5 -3.33 4.84 -11.24
N LEU A 6 -2.05 4.50 -11.39
CA LEU A 6 -1.62 3.18 -11.87
C LEU A 6 -0.96 2.28 -10.81
N GLU A 7 -0.45 2.85 -9.72
CA GLU A 7 0.35 2.14 -8.71
C GLU A 7 -0.23 2.35 -7.31
N GLU A 8 -1.51 2.02 -7.17
CA GLU A 8 -2.25 2.29 -5.94
C GLU A 8 -2.33 1.03 -5.09
N HIS A 9 -1.54 1.01 -4.03
CA HIS A 9 -1.36 -0.18 -3.21
C HIS A 9 -2.59 -0.48 -2.33
N PHE A 10 -2.85 -1.76 -2.12
CA PHE A 10 -3.73 -2.28 -1.08
C PHE A 10 -3.09 -3.47 -0.37
N ALA A 11 -3.59 -3.83 0.81
CA ALA A 11 -3.10 -4.99 1.56
C ALA A 11 -4.24 -5.96 1.87
N ASP A 12 -3.98 -7.25 1.63
CA ASP A 12 -4.77 -8.35 2.15
C ASP A 12 -3.94 -9.04 3.25
N PRO A 13 -4.42 -9.08 4.52
CA PRO A 13 -3.67 -9.67 5.62
C PRO A 13 -3.32 -11.15 5.42
N ALA A 14 -4.16 -11.92 4.73
CA ALA A 14 -3.89 -13.33 4.45
C ALA A 14 -2.78 -13.48 3.40
N VAL A 15 -2.77 -12.63 2.38
CA VAL A 15 -1.71 -12.62 1.35
C VAL A 15 -0.38 -12.19 1.96
N ALA A 16 -0.37 -11.08 2.71
CA ALA A 16 0.83 -10.59 3.38
C ALA A 16 1.41 -11.66 4.32
N LYS A 17 0.56 -12.28 5.15
CA LYS A 17 0.98 -13.37 6.04
C LYS A 17 1.52 -14.59 5.29
N ALA A 18 0.92 -14.96 4.16
CA ALA A 18 1.32 -16.12 3.38
C ALA A 18 2.69 -15.94 2.70
N GLY A 19 3.04 -14.71 2.28
CA GLY A 19 4.29 -14.41 1.57
C GLY A 19 5.37 -13.75 2.42
N GLY A 20 5.11 -13.42 3.68
CA GLY A 20 5.99 -12.58 4.49
C GLY A 20 7.40 -13.12 4.68
N ARG A 21 7.54 -14.44 4.84
CA ARG A 21 8.85 -15.08 4.99
C ARG A 21 9.70 -14.92 3.72
N GLU A 22 9.12 -15.19 2.57
CA GLU A 22 9.76 -15.08 1.26
C GLU A 22 10.07 -13.61 0.94
N ALA A 23 9.15 -12.70 1.25
CA ALA A 23 9.35 -11.26 1.08
C ALA A 23 10.55 -10.74 1.90
N GLN A 24 10.66 -11.13 3.18
CA GLN A 24 11.82 -10.80 4.02
C GLN A 24 13.13 -11.40 3.49
N ALA A 25 13.09 -12.61 2.94
CA ALA A 25 14.27 -13.24 2.37
C ALA A 25 14.74 -12.55 1.09
N LEU A 26 13.82 -12.09 0.25
CA LEU A 26 14.11 -11.40 -1.01
C LEU A 26 14.54 -9.93 -0.80
N SER A 27 13.98 -9.27 0.21
CA SER A 27 14.24 -7.86 0.50
C SER A 27 14.62 -7.65 1.98
N PRO A 28 15.78 -8.17 2.43
CA PRO A 28 16.23 -7.97 3.79
C PRO A 28 16.44 -6.47 4.05
N GLY A 29 15.78 -5.93 5.09
CA GLY A 29 15.85 -4.51 5.46
C GLY A 29 14.68 -3.65 4.98
N PHE A 30 13.68 -4.20 4.29
CA PHE A 30 12.49 -3.45 3.86
C PHE A 30 11.82 -2.70 5.02
N GLY A 31 11.57 -3.39 6.14
CA GLY A 31 10.93 -2.77 7.32
C GLY A 31 11.74 -1.64 7.96
N GLU A 32 13.08 -1.69 7.87
CA GLU A 32 13.95 -0.61 8.35
C GLU A 32 13.92 0.59 7.40
N ALA A 33 14.03 0.33 6.10
CA ALA A 33 14.07 1.37 5.06
C ALA A 33 12.76 2.14 4.94
N PHE A 34 11.62 1.48 5.14
CA PHE A 34 10.27 2.07 5.01
C PHE A 34 9.54 2.25 6.34
N GLY A 35 10.23 2.03 7.46
CA GLY A 35 9.69 2.24 8.79
C GLY A 35 9.53 3.73 9.12
N PRO A 36 8.62 4.11 10.04
CA PRO A 36 8.42 5.51 10.45
C PRO A 36 9.69 6.18 11.00
N SER A 37 10.64 5.39 11.51
CA SER A 37 11.93 5.86 12.02
C SER A 37 12.98 6.17 10.94
N SER A 38 12.70 5.87 9.67
CA SER A 38 13.65 6.09 8.56
C SER A 38 13.89 7.56 8.23
N GLY A 39 12.99 8.46 8.65
CA GLY A 39 13.02 9.88 8.28
C GLY A 39 12.57 10.18 6.84
N LEU A 40 12.14 9.16 6.08
CA LEU A 40 11.58 9.27 4.74
C LEU A 40 10.04 9.17 4.78
N PRO A 41 9.32 9.55 3.69
CA PRO A 41 7.93 9.16 3.52
C PRO A 41 7.81 7.65 3.71
N TYR A 42 7.17 7.25 4.79
CA TYR A 42 7.08 5.86 5.21
C TYR A 42 5.96 5.15 4.43
N SER A 43 6.04 3.81 4.42
CA SER A 43 4.98 2.96 3.88
C SER A 43 3.66 3.21 4.60
N PRO A 44 2.50 3.36 3.92
CA PRO A 44 1.21 3.49 4.59
C PRO A 44 0.98 2.35 5.59
N THR A 45 0.25 2.63 6.68
CA THR A 45 -0.02 1.59 7.68
C THR A 45 -0.93 0.50 7.08
N PRO A 46 -0.90 -0.73 7.61
CA PRO A 46 -1.79 -1.80 7.15
C PRO A 46 -3.27 -1.41 7.18
N GLU A 47 -3.69 -0.56 8.13
CA GLU A 47 -5.08 -0.08 8.23
C GLU A 47 -5.46 0.82 7.04
N VAL A 48 -4.55 1.68 6.58
CA VAL A 48 -4.77 2.53 5.41
C VAL A 48 -4.88 1.69 4.13
N LEU A 49 -4.06 0.64 4.03
CA LEU A 49 -4.01 -0.22 2.85
C LEU A 49 -5.17 -1.20 2.74
N GLN A 50 -5.83 -1.50 3.86
CA GLN A 50 -7.04 -2.33 3.89
C GLN A 50 -8.32 -1.54 3.58
N ASP A 51 -8.29 -0.21 3.68
CA ASP A 51 -9.43 0.64 3.33
C ASP A 51 -9.52 0.83 1.80
N LEU A 52 -10.37 0.01 1.19
CA LEU A 52 -10.70 0.07 -0.23
C LEU A 52 -12.01 0.79 -0.53
N ALA A 53 -12.69 1.32 0.49
CA ALA A 53 -14.05 1.81 0.39
C ALA A 53 -14.09 3.31 0.70
N ASP A 54 -14.87 3.71 1.70
CA ASP A 54 -15.36 5.08 1.86
C ASP A 54 -14.26 6.14 1.91
N LYS A 55 -13.14 5.91 2.63
CA LYS A 55 -12.06 6.91 2.71
C LYS A 55 -11.31 7.04 1.40
N ARG A 56 -10.97 5.91 0.77
CA ARG A 56 -10.25 5.89 -0.51
C ARG A 56 -11.07 6.55 -1.61
N LEU A 57 -12.37 6.25 -1.67
CA LEU A 57 -13.28 6.88 -2.64
C LEU A 57 -13.42 8.39 -2.39
N ALA A 58 -13.53 8.82 -1.12
CA ALA A 58 -13.57 10.24 -0.79
C ALA A 58 -12.29 10.99 -1.20
N ASP A 59 -11.11 10.37 -0.99
CA ASP A 59 -9.83 10.93 -1.43
C ASP A 59 -9.71 10.97 -2.96
N MET A 60 -10.20 9.94 -3.67
CA MET A 60 -10.27 9.92 -5.13
C MET A 60 -11.16 11.06 -5.66
N ASP A 61 -12.33 11.27 -5.07
CA ASP A 61 -13.25 12.35 -5.44
C ASP A 61 -12.62 13.73 -5.21
N ALA A 62 -11.99 13.94 -4.04
CA ALA A 62 -11.31 15.18 -3.72
C ALA A 62 -10.10 15.47 -4.64
N GLY A 63 -9.39 14.43 -5.04
CA GLY A 63 -8.24 14.49 -5.96
C GLY A 63 -8.60 14.53 -7.45
N GLY A 64 -9.88 14.36 -7.80
CA GLY A 64 -10.32 14.24 -9.20
C GLY A 64 -9.82 12.97 -9.90
N ILE A 65 -9.51 11.92 -9.15
CA ILE A 65 -9.05 10.62 -9.65
C ILE A 65 -10.26 9.84 -10.15
N THR A 66 -10.27 9.52 -11.44
CA THR A 66 -11.38 8.80 -12.09
C THR A 66 -11.29 7.30 -11.84
N MET A 67 -10.08 6.76 -11.76
CA MET A 67 -9.84 5.33 -11.57
C MET A 67 -8.49 5.11 -10.91
N GLN A 68 -8.41 4.09 -10.06
CA GLN A 68 -7.16 3.52 -9.58
C GLN A 68 -7.01 2.09 -10.12
N VAL A 69 -5.83 1.77 -10.62
CA VAL A 69 -5.41 0.38 -10.86
C VAL A 69 -4.69 -0.09 -9.60
N LEU A 70 -5.23 -1.13 -8.99
CA LEU A 70 -4.78 -1.59 -7.68
C LEU A 70 -3.72 -2.69 -7.77
N SER A 71 -2.70 -2.60 -6.92
CA SER A 71 -1.66 -3.63 -6.75
C SER A 71 -1.62 -4.12 -5.29
N CYS A 72 -1.57 -5.44 -5.10
CA CYS A 72 -1.48 -6.01 -3.76
C CYS A 72 -0.06 -5.90 -3.22
N LEU A 73 0.11 -5.19 -2.11
CA LEU A 73 1.40 -4.99 -1.46
C LEU A 73 1.62 -6.08 -0.40
N GLY A 74 2.31 -7.15 -0.80
CA GLY A 74 2.62 -8.29 0.09
C GLY A 74 3.87 -8.11 0.95
N ALA A 75 4.60 -7.01 0.79
CA ALA A 75 5.86 -6.76 1.49
C ALA A 75 5.69 -6.08 2.86
N GLN A 76 4.51 -5.50 3.14
CA GLN A 76 4.19 -4.95 4.47
C GLN A 76 3.65 -6.08 5.35
N THR A 77 4.55 -6.70 6.10
CA THR A 77 4.26 -7.74 7.09
C THR A 77 4.72 -7.33 8.47
#